data_AF-A0A382VZ79-F1
#
_entry.id   AF-A0A382VZ79-F1
#
_cell.length_a   1.000
_cell.length_b   1.000
_cell.length_c   1.000
_cell.angle_alpha   90.00
_cell.angle_beta   90.00
_cell.angle_gamma   90.00
#
_symmetry.space_group_name_H-M   'P 1'
#
loop_
_entity.id
_entity.type
_entity.pdbx_description
1 polymer ?
#
loop_
_entity_poly.entity_id
_entity_poly.type
_entity_poly.pdbx_seq_one_letter_code
_entity_poly.pdbx_strand_id
1 'polypeptide(L)' 'MRKIIIDLIFDTIDKFNNEYSDEIQLEKSSHTALLGQGSKLDSLGLINLIVAVEQNV' A
#
# COMPACT_ATOMS: atom_id res chain seq x y z
N MET A 1 -6.28 -16.42 -7.84
CA MET A 1 -5.78 -15.13 -8.37
C MET A 1 -6.14 -13.95 -7.47
N ARG A 2 -7.42 -13.57 -7.30
CA ARG A 2 -7.80 -12.39 -6.48
C ARG A 2 -7.21 -12.37 -5.06
N LYS A 3 -7.27 -13.51 -4.35
CA LYS A 3 -6.72 -13.64 -2.99
C LYS A 3 -5.21 -13.40 -2.96
N ILE A 4 -4.48 -13.96 -3.92
CA ILE A 4 -3.02 -13.84 -4.05
C ILE A 4 -2.61 -12.37 -4.23
N ILE A 5 -3.34 -11.61 -5.06
CA ILE A 5 -3.05 -10.19 -5.29
C ILE A 5 -3.30 -9.36 -4.02
N ILE A 6 -4.39 -9.64 -3.29
CA ILE A 6 -4.68 -8.92 -2.03
C ILE A 6 -3.62 -9.22 -0.98
N ASP A 7 -3.24 -10.49 -0.82
CA ASP A 7 -2.21 -10.90 0.13
C ASP A 7 -0.87 -10.20 -0.21
N LEU A 8 -0.50 -10.15 -1.49
CA LEU A 8 0.70 -9.44 -1.97
C LEU A 8 0.66 -7.93 -1.67
N ILE A 9 -0.49 -7.28 -1.86
CA ILE A 9 -0.67 -5.86 -1.54
C ILE A 9 -0.49 -5.65 -0.03
N PHE A 10 -1.07 -6.51 0.81
CA PHE A 10 -0.93 -6.41 2.26
C PHE A 10 0.51 -6.64 2.73
N ASP A 11 1.21 -7.62 2.16
CA ASP A 11 2.63 -7.85 2.44
C ASP A 11 3.49 -6.64 2.03
N THR A 12 3.15 -6.00 0.91
CA THR A 12 3.84 -4.78 0.47
C THR A 12 3.55 -3.60 1.39
N ILE A 13 2.30 -3.47 1.88
CA ILE A 13 1.92 -2.46 2.87
C ILE A 13 2.67 -2.68 4.18
N ASP A 14 2.87 -3.93 4.61
CA ASP A 14 3.69 -4.22 5.80
C ASP A 14 5.14 -3.75 5.62
N LYS A 15 5.74 -4.01 4.46
CA LYS A 15 7.10 -3.52 4.15
C LYS A 15 7.16 -2.00 4.16
N PHE A 16 6.21 -1.35 3.49
CA PHE A 16 6.08 0.11 3.49
C PHE A 16 5.96 0.65 4.92
N ASN A 17 5.05 0.11 5.73
CA ASN A 17 4.84 0.59 7.10
C ASN A 17 6.06 0.40 8.02
N ASN A 18 6.90 -0.60 7.76
CA ASN A 18 8.14 -0.81 8.51
C ASN A 18 9.25 0.17 8.12
N GLU A 19 9.23 0.70 6.89
CA GLU A 19 10.23 1.65 6.39
C GLU A 19 9.88 3.11 6.70
N TYR A 20 8.61 3.41 6.93
CA TYR A 20 8.10 4.76 7.11
C TYR A 20 7.54 5.02 8.52
N SER A 21 7.53 6.30 8.94
CA SER A 21 7.01 6.71 10.25
C SER A 21 5.49 6.56 10.37
N ASP A 22 5.00 6.42 11.61
CA ASP A 22 3.60 6.13 11.95
C ASP A 22 2.58 7.10 11.32
N GLU A 23 2.96 8.34 11.05
CA GLU A 23 2.08 9.34 10.45
C GLU A 23 1.59 8.92 9.05
N ILE A 24 2.47 8.30 8.25
CA ILE A 24 2.19 7.92 6.86
C ILE A 24 1.91 6.43 6.66
N GLN A 25 1.87 5.64 7.74
CA GLN A 25 1.52 4.22 7.68
C GLN A 25 0.10 4.00 7.14
N LEU A 26 -0.05 3.02 6.26
CA LEU A 26 -1.31 2.61 5.65
C LEU A 26 -1.95 1.49 6.46
N GLU A 27 -3.25 1.59 6.69
CA GLU A 27 -4.00 0.50 7.33
C GLU A 27 -4.18 -0.68 6.36
N LYS A 28 -3.95 -1.91 6.82
CA LYS A 28 -4.23 -3.13 6.04
C LYS A 28 -5.71 -3.50 6.06
N SER A 29 -6.52 -2.71 5.38
CA SER A 29 -7.95 -2.93 5.23
C SER A 29 -8.35 -2.80 3.76
N SER A 30 -9.33 -3.60 3.33
CA SER A 30 -9.94 -3.46 2.00
C SER A 30 -10.72 -2.15 1.83
N HIS A 31 -10.93 -1.42 2.92
CA HIS A 31 -11.60 -0.12 2.93
C HIS A 31 -10.61 1.06 3.01
N THR A 32 -9.30 0.78 3.14
CA THR A 32 -8.28 1.82 3.16
C THR A 32 -8.27 2.55 1.81
N ALA A 33 -8.48 3.86 1.85
CA ALA A 33 -8.36 4.69 0.66
C ALA A 33 -6.87 4.81 0.27
N LEU A 34 -6.52 4.32 -0.91
CA LEU A 34 -5.17 4.47 -1.50
C LEU A 34 -5.09 5.64 -2.49
N LEU A 35 -6.24 6.17 -2.92
CA LEU A 35 -6.34 7.30 -3.85
C LEU A 35 -7.53 8.18 -3.48
N GLY A 36 -7.38 9.49 -3.67
CA GLY A 36 -8.45 10.47 -3.47
C GLY A 36 -8.61 10.92 -2.03
N GLN A 37 -9.81 11.39 -1.69
CA GLN A 37 -10.07 12.01 -0.40
C GLN A 37 -9.95 10.98 0.74
N GLY A 38 -9.12 11.29 1.75
CA GLY A 38 -8.84 10.40 2.87
C GLY A 38 -7.69 9.41 2.64
N SER A 39 -7.07 9.42 1.45
CA SER A 39 -5.81 8.70 1.22
C SER A 39 -4.66 9.38 1.94
N LYS A 40 -3.76 8.59 2.54
CA LYS A 40 -2.47 9.07 3.05
C LYS A 40 -1.40 9.17 1.95
N LEU A 41 -1.67 8.60 0.78
CA LEU A 41 -0.77 8.65 -0.36
C LEU A 41 -1.12 9.83 -1.25
N ASP A 42 -0.10 10.59 -1.64
CA ASP A 42 -0.17 11.47 -2.79
C ASP A 42 -0.07 10.66 -4.10
N SER A 43 -0.12 11.36 -5.24
CA SER A 43 -0.04 10.72 -6.56
C SER A 43 1.26 9.93 -6.76
N LEU A 44 2.39 10.37 -6.19
CA LEU A 44 3.67 9.69 -6.35
C LEU A 44 3.80 8.51 -5.39
N GLY A 45 3.31 8.66 -4.16
CA GLY A 45 3.23 7.59 -3.16
C GLY A 45 2.40 6.42 -3.66
N LEU A 46 1.29 6.69 -4.37
CA LEU A 46 0.50 5.63 -4.99
C LEU A 46 1.27 4.89 -6.09
N ILE A 47 1.96 5.61 -6.97
CA ILE A 47 2.78 4.98 -8.02
C ILE A 47 3.90 4.15 -7.40
N ASN A 48 4.58 4.66 -6.36
CA ASN A 48 5.61 3.94 -5.65
C ASN A 48 5.08 2.65 -5.00
N LEU A 49 3.87 2.69 -4.41
CA LEU A 49 3.23 1.51 -3.86
C LEU A 49 2.95 0.46 -4.96
N ILE A 50 2.47 0.88 -6.13
CA ILE A 50 2.23 -0.03 -7.28
C ILE A 50 3.54 -0.69 -7.71
N VAL A 51 4.61 0.10 -7.89
CA VAL A 51 5.94 -0.43 -8.25
C VAL A 51 6.46 -1.41 -7.20
N ALA A 52 6.28 -1.10 -5.91
CA ALA A 52 6.69 -1.99 -4.82
C ALA A 52 5.91 -3.32 -4.82
N VAL A 53 4.61 -3.29 -5.17
CA VAL A 53 3.80 -4.51 -5.34
C VAL A 53 4.34 -5.36 -6.49
N GLU A 54 4.67 -4.75 -7.62
CA GLU A 54 5.23 -5.45 -8.79
C GLU A 54 6.60 -6.07 -8.49
N GLN A 55 7.45 -5.41 -7.71
CA GLN A 55 8.76 -5.93 -7.30
C GLN A 55 8.68 -7.12 -6.34
N ASN A 56 7.51 -7.36 -5.73
CA ASN A 56 7.27 -8.50 -4.84
C ASN A 56 6.70 -9.73 -5.56
N VAL A 57 6.45 -9.66 -6.88
CA VAL A 57 6.05 -10.79 -7.75
C VAL A 57 7.28 -11.49 -8.32
#